data_AF-A0A7L4IJD8-F1
#
_entry.id   AF-A0A7L4IJD8-F1
#
_cell.length_a   1.000
_cell.length_b   1.000
_cell.length_c   1.000
_cell.angle_alpha   90.00
_cell.angle_beta   90.00
_cell.angle_gamma   90.00
#
_symmetry.space_group_name_H-M   'P 1'
#
loop_
_entity.id
_entity.type
_entity.pdbx_description
1 polymer ?
#
loop_
_entity_poly.entity_id
_entity_poly.type
_entity_poly.pdbx_seq_one_letter_code
_entity_poly.pdbx_strand_id
1 'polypeptide(L)'
;WLGALRFDNLALRSLPVDASEEGGPRTVPGACFARVRPSPLQNPRLVAMSLPALALLGLEAPAADPAAAEAEAALFFSGNRVPAGAEPAAHCYCGHQFGSFAGQLGDGAAMYLGEVLGPRGERWEIQLKGAGITPFSRQADGRKVLRSSIREFLCSEAMFHLGIPTTRAGTCVTSDSKVVRDIFYDGNPKNERCTVVLRIASTFIRFGSFEIFKPPDEYTGRKGPSVNRNDIRIQMLDYVISTFYPEIQEAYSDNTVQRNAAFFKEITKRTARLVAEWQCVGFCHGVLNTDNMSIVGLTIDYGPFGFMDRYDPEHVCNGSDNTGRYAYNKQPEICKWNLGKLAEALVPELPLEISQLILEEEYDAEFEKHYLQKMRKKLGLIQLELEEDSKLVSELLETMHLTAGDFTNIFYLLSSFSVDIDPSKFEDFLEELTSQCASVEELKVVFKPQMDPRQLSMMLMLAQSNPQLFALIGTKANINKELERIEQFSKLQQLTADDLLSRNKRHWKEWLEKYRVRLQKEIESVGNADAWNTERVKVMNSNNPKYILRNYIAQNAIEAAENGDFSEVRNVLKLLEHPFQEAEGFQEVKEDAEEEGATATAAVCSQETRSRQSYCSKPPLWASELCVT
;
A
#
# COMPACT_ATOMS: atom_id res chain seq x y z
N TRP A 1 -16.37 4.77 27.26
CA TRP A 1 -16.48 5.40 25.92
C TRP A 1 -16.99 4.39 24.87
N LEU A 2 -16.57 3.12 24.93
CA LEU A 2 -16.91 2.11 23.93
C LEU A 2 -18.32 1.51 24.02
N GLY A 3 -19.07 1.80 25.10
CA GLY A 3 -20.47 1.40 25.23
C GLY A 3 -21.42 2.02 24.20
N ALA A 4 -20.95 2.98 23.40
CA ALA A 4 -21.68 3.57 22.28
C ALA A 4 -21.72 2.70 21.02
N LEU A 5 -20.87 1.68 20.92
CA LEU A 5 -20.83 0.81 19.74
C LEU A 5 -22.12 0.00 19.60
N ARG A 6 -22.76 0.12 18.44
CA ARG A 6 -23.99 -0.59 18.10
C ARG A 6 -23.69 -1.73 17.11
N PHE A 7 -23.45 -2.92 17.64
CA PHE A 7 -23.18 -4.10 16.83
C PHE A 7 -24.44 -4.59 16.12
N ASP A 8 -24.32 -4.81 14.82
CA ASP A 8 -25.33 -5.39 13.94
C ASP A 8 -24.94 -6.81 13.50
N ASN A 9 -23.67 -7.11 13.17
CA ASN A 9 -23.22 -8.45 12.77
C ASN A 9 -24.04 -9.10 11.62
N LEU A 10 -24.40 -8.32 10.60
CA LEU A 10 -25.18 -8.80 9.46
C LEU A 10 -24.48 -9.94 8.71
N ALA A 11 -23.17 -9.88 8.49
CA ALA A 11 -22.41 -10.91 7.79
C ALA A 11 -22.58 -12.29 8.43
N LEU A 12 -22.49 -12.39 9.76
CA LEU A 12 -22.63 -13.66 10.48
C LEU A 12 -24.07 -14.19 10.51
N ARG A 13 -25.08 -13.33 10.30
CA ARG A 13 -26.47 -13.75 10.13
C ARG A 13 -26.79 -14.13 8.68
N SER A 14 -26.13 -13.51 7.73
CA SER A 14 -26.40 -13.65 6.30
C SER A 14 -25.58 -14.74 5.63
N LEU A 15 -24.43 -15.13 6.20
CA LEU A 15 -23.50 -16.08 5.60
C LEU A 15 -23.27 -17.31 6.49
N PRO A 16 -22.98 -18.49 5.91
CA PRO A 16 -22.74 -19.70 6.69
C PRO A 16 -21.56 -19.55 7.66
N VAL A 17 -21.82 -19.87 8.92
CA VAL A 17 -20.82 -19.91 10.00
C VAL A 17 -20.58 -21.36 10.38
N ASP A 18 -19.31 -21.71 10.54
CA ASP A 18 -18.87 -23.04 10.95
C ASP A 18 -19.50 -23.41 12.29
N ALA A 19 -20.10 -24.59 12.33
CA ALA A 19 -20.75 -25.15 13.51
C ALA A 19 -19.75 -25.85 14.46
N SER A 20 -18.52 -26.10 13.99
CA SER A 20 -17.50 -26.74 14.80
C SER A 20 -17.00 -25.83 15.94
N GLU A 21 -16.92 -26.41 17.13
CA GLU A 21 -16.29 -25.77 18.31
C GLU A 21 -14.79 -26.13 18.42
N GLU A 22 -14.25 -26.90 17.48
CA GLU A 22 -12.84 -27.28 17.47
C GLU A 22 -11.95 -26.04 17.30
N GLY A 23 -11.09 -25.82 18.29
CA GLY A 23 -10.07 -24.78 18.27
C GLY A 23 -8.81 -25.18 17.50
N GLY A 24 -7.96 -24.18 17.25
CA GLY A 24 -6.67 -24.37 16.58
C GLY A 24 -6.77 -24.52 15.05
N PRO A 25 -5.63 -24.56 14.35
CA PRO A 25 -5.59 -24.55 12.88
C PRO A 25 -6.21 -25.80 12.24
N ARG A 26 -7.14 -25.63 11.30
CA ARG A 26 -7.85 -26.71 10.60
C ARG A 26 -8.50 -26.26 9.29
N THR A 27 -8.91 -27.22 8.47
CA THR A 27 -9.76 -26.96 7.29
C THR A 27 -11.19 -26.65 7.74
N VAL A 28 -11.85 -25.69 7.07
CA VAL A 28 -13.21 -25.23 7.38
C VAL A 28 -14.09 -25.39 6.13
N PRO A 29 -14.66 -26.58 5.88
CA PRO A 29 -15.51 -26.81 4.73
C PRO A 29 -16.93 -26.28 4.94
N GLY A 30 -17.54 -25.72 3.89
CA GLY A 30 -18.96 -25.37 3.89
C GLY A 30 -19.35 -24.18 4.77
N ALA A 31 -18.39 -23.32 5.13
CA ALA A 31 -18.64 -22.09 5.87
C ALA A 31 -17.79 -20.92 5.34
N CYS A 32 -18.30 -19.71 5.49
CA CYS A 32 -17.60 -18.45 5.21
C CYS A 32 -16.85 -17.95 6.44
N PHE A 33 -17.36 -18.20 7.64
CA PHE A 33 -16.75 -17.75 8.89
C PHE A 33 -16.62 -18.89 9.89
N ALA A 34 -15.63 -18.84 10.78
CA ALA A 34 -15.56 -19.68 11.96
C ALA A 34 -15.54 -18.81 13.21
N ARG A 35 -16.32 -19.15 14.24
CA ARG A 35 -16.31 -18.41 15.52
C ARG A 35 -14.97 -18.62 16.22
N VAL A 36 -14.40 -17.55 16.76
CA VAL A 36 -13.12 -17.58 17.46
C VAL A 36 -13.18 -16.75 18.74
N ARG A 37 -12.12 -16.79 19.54
CA ARG A 37 -11.97 -15.91 20.70
C ARG A 37 -10.59 -15.24 20.65
N PRO A 38 -10.50 -13.93 20.89
CA PRO A 38 -9.21 -13.27 21.05
C PRO A 38 -8.39 -13.91 22.18
N SER A 39 -7.09 -13.97 21.97
CA SER A 39 -6.11 -14.38 22.96
C SER A 39 -5.53 -13.13 23.65
N PRO A 40 -5.82 -12.90 24.95
CA PRO A 40 -5.39 -11.68 25.64
C PRO A 40 -3.88 -11.45 25.62
N LEU A 41 -3.48 -10.17 25.72
CA LEU A 41 -2.09 -9.72 25.81
C LEU A 41 -1.75 -9.20 27.21
N GLN A 42 -0.48 -9.25 27.60
CA GLN A 42 -0.03 -8.70 28.89
C GLN A 42 0.20 -7.20 28.77
N ASN A 43 -0.41 -6.41 29.68
CA ASN A 43 -0.27 -4.95 29.77
C ASN A 43 -0.41 -4.21 28.43
N PRO A 44 -1.58 -4.30 27.76
CA PRO A 44 -1.80 -3.61 26.50
C PRO A 44 -1.68 -2.09 26.67
N ARG A 45 -1.00 -1.43 25.73
CA ARG A 45 -0.76 0.02 25.72
C ARG A 45 -1.01 0.60 24.33
N LEU A 46 -1.70 1.73 24.28
CA LEU A 46 -1.99 2.41 23.02
C LEU A 46 -0.72 3.07 22.47
N VAL A 47 -0.36 2.75 21.23
CA VAL A 47 0.69 3.44 20.48
C VAL A 47 0.10 4.72 19.88
N ALA A 48 -0.95 4.57 19.07
CA ALA A 48 -1.66 5.67 18.41
C ALA A 48 -3.13 5.28 18.12
N MET A 49 -3.97 6.30 17.91
CA MET A 49 -5.34 6.16 17.43
C MET A 49 -5.61 7.20 16.33
N SER A 50 -6.42 6.82 15.33
CA SER A 50 -6.94 7.74 14.32
C SER A 50 -8.35 8.15 14.70
N LEU A 51 -8.52 9.41 15.09
CA LEU A 51 -9.85 9.96 15.40
C LEU A 51 -10.76 9.97 14.16
N PRO A 52 -10.29 10.34 12.95
CA PRO A 52 -11.12 10.23 11.75
C PRO A 52 -11.61 8.80 11.46
N ALA A 53 -10.79 7.78 11.70
CA ALA A 53 -11.20 6.38 11.51
C ALA A 53 -12.22 5.93 12.57
N LEU A 54 -12.00 6.28 13.83
CA LEU A 54 -12.90 5.94 14.94
C LEU A 54 -14.26 6.66 14.83
N ALA A 55 -14.31 7.85 14.24
CA ALA A 55 -15.54 8.58 13.97
C ALA A 55 -16.51 7.80 13.06
N LEU A 56 -16.01 6.91 12.19
CA LEU A 56 -16.85 5.99 11.39
C LEU A 56 -17.73 5.10 12.27
N LEU A 57 -17.23 4.75 13.46
CA LEU A 57 -17.93 3.93 14.45
C LEU A 57 -18.78 4.77 15.42
N GLY A 58 -18.84 6.09 15.23
CA GLY A 58 -19.50 7.03 16.13
C GLY A 58 -18.73 7.28 17.44
N LEU A 59 -17.43 7.01 17.45
CA LEU A 59 -16.55 7.30 18.58
C LEU A 59 -15.90 8.67 18.38
N GLU A 60 -16.31 9.65 19.18
CA GLU A 60 -15.70 10.98 19.22
C GLU A 60 -14.48 11.02 20.15
N ALA A 61 -13.72 12.12 20.10
CA ALA A 61 -12.61 12.35 21.02
C ALA A 61 -13.08 12.28 22.49
N PRO A 62 -12.31 11.65 23.39
CA PRO A 62 -12.71 11.47 24.79
C PRO A 62 -12.80 12.82 25.52
N ALA A 63 -13.96 13.12 26.11
CA ALA A 63 -14.30 14.46 26.61
C ALA A 63 -13.77 14.82 28.02
N ALA A 64 -13.44 13.84 28.87
CA ALA A 64 -13.19 14.09 30.30
C ALA A 64 -11.84 13.58 30.82
N ASP A 65 -11.37 12.41 30.36
CA ASP A 65 -10.11 11.81 30.77
C ASP A 65 -9.47 11.04 29.60
N PRO A 66 -8.54 11.68 28.86
CA PRO A 66 -7.85 11.04 27.75
C PRO A 66 -7.05 9.79 28.17
N ALA A 67 -6.42 9.79 29.35
CA ALA A 67 -5.60 8.67 29.79
C ALA A 67 -6.45 7.43 30.11
N ALA A 68 -7.59 7.61 30.78
CA ALA A 68 -8.54 6.53 31.00
C ALA A 68 -9.13 6.00 29.68
N ALA A 69 -9.42 6.89 28.72
CA ALA A 69 -9.90 6.49 27.40
C ALA A 69 -8.83 5.72 26.61
N GLU A 70 -7.56 6.12 26.65
CA GLU A 70 -6.45 5.37 26.04
C GLU A 70 -6.32 3.97 26.66
N ALA A 71 -6.44 3.85 27.99
CA ALA A 71 -6.41 2.57 28.68
C ALA A 71 -7.62 1.67 28.34
N GLU A 72 -8.83 2.25 28.26
CA GLU A 72 -10.04 1.55 27.82
C GLU A 72 -9.87 1.06 26.37
N ALA A 73 -9.42 1.94 25.45
CA ALA A 73 -9.14 1.61 24.06
C ALA A 73 -8.14 0.46 23.95
N ALA A 74 -7.03 0.52 24.69
CA ALA A 74 -6.01 -0.51 24.70
C ALA A 74 -6.58 -1.87 25.14
N LEU A 75 -7.42 -1.91 26.17
CA LEU A 75 -8.03 -3.15 26.67
C LEU A 75 -9.00 -3.79 25.68
N PHE A 76 -9.86 -3.01 25.04
CA PHE A 76 -10.87 -3.58 24.14
C PHE A 76 -10.32 -3.84 22.74
N PHE A 77 -9.52 -2.93 22.19
CA PHE A 77 -8.96 -3.07 20.85
C PHE A 77 -7.67 -3.91 20.79
N SER A 78 -7.17 -4.42 21.92
CA SER A 78 -6.24 -5.56 21.92
C SER A 78 -6.95 -6.92 21.96
N GLY A 79 -8.26 -6.94 22.14
CA GLY A 79 -9.04 -8.16 22.38
C GLY A 79 -8.92 -8.71 23.81
N ASN A 80 -8.36 -7.95 24.76
CA ASN A 80 -8.33 -8.36 26.18
C ASN A 80 -9.73 -8.33 26.80
N ARG A 81 -10.61 -7.48 26.28
CA ARG A 81 -12.05 -7.47 26.57
C ARG A 81 -12.82 -7.39 25.28
N VAL A 82 -13.90 -8.17 25.18
CA VAL A 82 -14.79 -8.16 24.02
C VAL A 82 -15.96 -7.20 24.33
N PRO A 83 -16.23 -6.19 23.47
CA PRO A 83 -17.37 -5.31 23.65
C PRO A 83 -18.71 -6.07 23.67
N ALA A 84 -19.71 -5.54 24.37
CA ALA A 84 -21.04 -6.13 24.35
C ALA A 84 -21.63 -6.09 22.92
N GLY A 85 -22.19 -7.22 22.46
CA GLY A 85 -22.75 -7.37 21.12
C GLY A 85 -21.74 -7.78 20.05
N ALA A 86 -20.43 -7.74 20.32
CA ALA A 86 -19.42 -8.27 19.43
C ALA A 86 -19.50 -9.81 19.35
N GLU A 87 -19.34 -10.36 18.15
CA GLU A 87 -19.34 -11.80 17.88
C GLU A 87 -18.05 -12.18 17.14
N PRO A 88 -16.94 -12.44 17.86
CA PRO A 88 -15.67 -12.66 17.21
C PRO A 88 -15.67 -13.88 16.28
N ALA A 89 -15.19 -13.69 15.05
CA ALA A 89 -15.11 -14.70 14.02
C ALA A 89 -13.84 -14.53 13.18
N ALA A 90 -13.55 -15.49 12.33
CA ALA A 90 -12.46 -15.43 11.36
C ALA A 90 -12.99 -15.85 9.99
N HIS A 91 -12.66 -15.09 8.95
CA HIS A 91 -13.13 -15.33 7.59
C HIS A 91 -12.33 -16.48 6.93
N CYS A 92 -13.02 -17.46 6.36
CA CYS A 92 -12.46 -18.47 5.49
C CYS A 92 -12.36 -17.96 4.05
N TYR A 93 -11.16 -17.96 3.49
CA TYR A 93 -10.93 -17.64 2.07
C TYR A 93 -9.77 -18.46 1.50
N CYS A 94 -9.63 -18.47 0.18
CA CYS A 94 -8.49 -19.00 -0.54
C CYS A 94 -7.73 -17.87 -1.25
N GLY A 95 -6.71 -18.19 -2.04
CA GLY A 95 -5.95 -17.19 -2.80
C GLY A 95 -5.00 -17.82 -3.80
N HIS A 96 -4.69 -17.12 -4.89
CA HIS A 96 -3.52 -17.34 -5.72
C HIS A 96 -2.37 -16.49 -5.20
N GLN A 97 -1.37 -17.14 -4.60
CA GLN A 97 -0.18 -16.49 -4.07
C GLN A 97 0.93 -16.55 -5.11
N PHE A 98 1.41 -15.37 -5.56
CA PHE A 98 2.41 -15.27 -6.63
C PHE A 98 2.02 -16.01 -7.92
N GLY A 99 0.72 -16.11 -8.20
CA GLY A 99 0.17 -16.77 -9.39
C GLY A 99 -0.15 -18.27 -9.22
N SER A 100 0.23 -18.90 -8.11
CA SER A 100 -0.10 -20.30 -7.81
C SER A 100 -1.23 -20.40 -6.79
N PHE A 101 -2.20 -21.29 -7.04
CA PHE A 101 -3.32 -21.47 -6.11
C PHE A 101 -2.82 -22.05 -4.77
N ALA A 102 -3.17 -21.37 -3.66
CA ALA A 102 -2.64 -21.70 -2.34
C ALA A 102 -3.51 -22.69 -1.55
N GLY A 103 -4.72 -23.01 -2.02
CA GLY A 103 -5.71 -23.75 -1.23
C GLY A 103 -6.30 -22.87 -0.12
N GLN A 104 -6.77 -23.48 0.97
CA GLN A 104 -7.36 -22.74 2.09
C GLN A 104 -6.32 -21.83 2.77
N LEU A 105 -6.67 -20.55 2.85
CA LEU A 105 -6.02 -19.52 3.65
C LEU A 105 -6.97 -19.13 4.78
N GLY A 106 -7.49 -17.90 4.77
CA GLY A 106 -8.36 -17.34 5.78
C GLY A 106 -7.67 -16.36 6.70
N ASP A 107 -8.44 -15.75 7.61
CA ASP A 107 -7.97 -14.80 8.61
C ASP A 107 -7.09 -15.50 9.65
N GLY A 108 -5.84 -15.78 9.29
CA GLY A 108 -4.91 -16.54 10.13
C GLY A 108 -4.28 -15.74 11.27
N ALA A 109 -4.38 -14.41 11.22
CA ALA A 109 -3.94 -13.50 12.29
C ALA A 109 -4.86 -12.28 12.38
N ALA A 110 -6.06 -12.36 11.80
CA ALA A 110 -7.10 -11.34 11.92
C ALA A 110 -8.33 -12.00 12.56
N MET A 111 -9.13 -11.19 13.23
CA MET A 111 -10.40 -11.64 13.79
C MET A 111 -11.42 -10.55 13.52
N TYR A 112 -12.45 -10.88 12.75
CA TYR A 112 -13.71 -10.14 12.77
C TYR A 112 -14.15 -10.00 14.21
N LEU A 113 -14.37 -8.76 14.67
CA LEU A 113 -14.91 -8.49 16.00
C LEU A 113 -16.43 -8.26 15.92
N GLY A 114 -16.90 -7.69 14.82
CA GLY A 114 -18.31 -7.40 14.58
C GLY A 114 -18.49 -6.39 13.45
N GLU A 115 -19.75 -6.15 13.10
CA GLU A 115 -20.13 -5.00 12.26
C GLU A 115 -20.85 -3.96 13.11
N VAL A 116 -20.38 -2.72 13.09
CA VAL A 116 -20.93 -1.60 13.87
C VAL A 116 -21.70 -0.66 12.96
N LEU A 117 -22.86 -0.19 13.42
CA LEU A 117 -23.61 0.88 12.77
C LEU A 117 -23.05 2.25 13.15
N GLY A 118 -22.51 2.95 12.16
CA GLY A 118 -22.02 4.31 12.28
C GLY A 118 -23.13 5.34 12.56
N PRO A 119 -22.77 6.61 12.76
CA PRO A 119 -23.73 7.68 13.09
C PRO A 119 -24.83 7.87 12.05
N ARG A 120 -24.53 7.68 10.77
CA ARG A 120 -25.50 7.83 9.66
C ARG A 120 -26.17 6.51 9.25
N GLY A 121 -25.97 5.45 10.04
CA GLY A 121 -26.51 4.12 9.76
C GLY A 121 -25.68 3.30 8.77
N GLU A 122 -24.50 3.78 8.33
CA GLU A 122 -23.59 2.95 7.56
C GLU A 122 -23.08 1.79 8.41
N ARG A 123 -22.76 0.66 7.77
CA ARG A 123 -22.22 -0.52 8.45
C ARG A 123 -20.71 -0.61 8.22
N TRP A 124 -19.98 -0.80 9.31
CA TRP A 124 -18.54 -0.94 9.31
C TRP A 124 -18.14 -2.26 9.95
N GLU A 125 -17.54 -3.16 9.17
CA GLU A 125 -16.85 -4.34 9.69
C GLU A 125 -15.58 -3.88 10.40
N ILE A 126 -15.38 -4.37 11.63
CA ILE A 126 -14.17 -4.12 12.41
C ILE A 126 -13.42 -5.43 12.69
N GLN A 127 -12.11 -5.41 12.50
CA GLN A 127 -11.24 -6.55 12.73
C GLN A 127 -10.09 -6.23 13.68
N LEU A 128 -9.69 -7.19 14.50
CA LEU A 128 -8.47 -7.13 15.30
C LEU A 128 -7.39 -8.00 14.65
N LYS A 129 -6.35 -7.37 14.09
CA LYS A 129 -5.22 -8.06 13.46
C LYS A 129 -4.06 -8.20 14.44
N GLY A 130 -3.72 -9.44 14.81
CA GLY A 130 -2.76 -9.80 15.86
C GLY A 130 -3.42 -10.39 17.13
N ALA A 131 -4.74 -10.59 17.11
CA ALA A 131 -5.53 -10.99 18.27
C ALA A 131 -5.42 -12.48 18.65
N GLY A 132 -4.61 -13.29 17.96
CA GLY A 132 -4.34 -14.68 18.33
C GLY A 132 -4.65 -15.69 17.23
N ILE A 133 -4.58 -16.96 17.59
CA ILE A 133 -4.76 -18.10 16.66
C ILE A 133 -6.22 -18.25 16.26
N THR A 134 -6.43 -18.62 15.00
CA THR A 134 -7.72 -19.00 14.40
C THR A 134 -7.59 -20.37 13.71
N PRO A 135 -8.69 -20.97 13.22
CA PRO A 135 -8.63 -22.11 12.33
C PRO A 135 -7.74 -21.92 11.09
N PHE A 136 -7.48 -20.67 10.71
CA PHE A 136 -6.77 -20.30 9.49
C PHE A 136 -5.30 -19.94 9.73
N SER A 137 -4.79 -20.02 10.98
CA SER A 137 -3.41 -19.65 11.29
C SER A 137 -2.37 -20.58 10.67
N ARG A 138 -2.76 -21.76 10.16
CA ARG A 138 -1.84 -22.80 9.64
C ARG A 138 -0.75 -23.11 10.66
N GLN A 139 0.50 -22.80 10.36
CA GLN A 139 1.65 -23.00 11.27
C GLN A 139 2.06 -21.70 12.01
N ALA A 140 1.36 -20.59 11.77
CA ALA A 140 1.65 -19.31 12.40
C ALA A 140 1.00 -19.18 13.79
N ASP A 141 1.49 -18.23 14.58
CA ASP A 141 1.06 -17.98 15.97
C ASP A 141 -0.15 -17.02 16.10
N GLY A 142 -0.68 -16.52 14.97
CA GLY A 142 -1.79 -15.56 14.96
C GLY A 142 -1.44 -14.18 15.54
N ARG A 143 -0.16 -13.87 15.77
CA ARG A 143 0.32 -12.60 16.32
C ARG A 143 0.97 -11.71 15.28
N LYS A 144 0.84 -10.40 15.49
CA LYS A 144 1.58 -9.36 14.76
C LYS A 144 2.53 -8.63 15.69
N VAL A 145 3.51 -7.97 15.11
CA VAL A 145 4.60 -7.30 15.82
C VAL A 145 4.51 -5.80 15.65
N LEU A 146 5.20 -5.05 16.51
CA LEU A 146 5.11 -3.59 16.56
C LEU A 146 5.42 -2.93 15.21
N ARG A 147 6.52 -3.30 14.57
CA ARG A 147 6.94 -2.74 13.27
C ARG A 147 5.88 -2.86 12.17
N SER A 148 5.34 -4.06 11.95
CA SER A 148 4.35 -4.30 10.89
C SER A 148 3.00 -3.66 11.21
N SER A 149 2.64 -3.62 12.50
CA SER A 149 1.41 -2.98 12.96
C SER A 149 1.45 -1.46 12.81
N ILE A 150 2.58 -0.81 13.11
CA ILE A 150 2.78 0.63 12.88
C ILE A 150 2.71 0.95 11.39
N ARG A 151 3.38 0.17 10.53
CA ARG A 151 3.34 0.35 9.08
C ARG A 151 1.92 0.26 8.51
N GLU A 152 1.19 -0.78 8.89
CA GLU A 152 -0.19 -0.98 8.45
C GLU A 152 -1.11 0.14 8.95
N PHE A 153 -0.99 0.53 10.23
CA PHE A 153 -1.75 1.62 10.81
C PHE A 153 -1.51 2.95 10.09
N LEU A 154 -0.25 3.37 9.94
CA LEU A 154 0.10 4.63 9.30
C LEU A 154 -0.26 4.65 7.81
N CYS A 155 -0.05 3.54 7.10
CA CYS A 155 -0.30 3.51 5.65
C CYS A 155 -1.80 3.50 5.31
N SER A 156 -2.62 2.82 6.13
CA SER A 156 -4.08 2.86 6.01
C SER A 156 -4.60 4.30 6.05
N GLU A 157 -4.12 5.08 7.01
CA GLU A 157 -4.56 6.46 7.19
C GLU A 157 -3.93 7.40 6.16
N ALA A 158 -2.66 7.20 5.79
CA ALA A 158 -2.02 7.94 4.69
C ALA A 158 -2.81 7.80 3.39
N MET A 159 -3.18 6.58 3.02
CA MET A 159 -3.94 6.33 1.79
C MET A 159 -5.32 6.98 1.83
N PHE A 160 -6.00 6.98 2.98
CA PHE A 160 -7.29 7.65 3.14
C PHE A 160 -7.17 9.16 2.95
N HIS A 161 -6.17 9.80 3.58
CA HIS A 161 -5.96 11.24 3.48
C HIS A 161 -5.39 11.69 2.12
N LEU A 162 -4.76 10.78 1.37
CA LEU A 162 -4.45 10.96 -0.06
C LEU A 162 -5.70 10.85 -0.97
N GLY A 163 -6.86 10.46 -0.42
CA GLY A 163 -8.10 10.27 -1.16
C GLY A 163 -8.17 8.93 -1.92
N ILE A 164 -7.34 7.95 -1.57
CA ILE A 164 -7.29 6.64 -2.22
C ILE A 164 -8.15 5.65 -1.42
N PRO A 165 -9.07 4.90 -2.05
CA PRO A 165 -9.91 3.92 -1.37
C PRO A 165 -9.07 2.89 -0.60
N THR A 166 -9.35 2.73 0.70
CA THR A 166 -8.56 1.88 1.58
C THR A 166 -9.34 1.39 2.81
N THR A 167 -8.91 0.25 3.38
CA THR A 167 -9.23 -0.10 4.76
C THR A 167 -8.64 0.94 5.71
N ARG A 168 -9.40 1.31 6.75
CA ARG A 168 -9.00 2.27 7.77
C ARG A 168 -8.38 1.58 8.98
N ALA A 169 -7.56 2.32 9.74
CA ALA A 169 -6.95 1.80 10.96
C ALA A 169 -7.31 2.68 12.16
N GLY A 170 -8.15 2.17 13.06
CA GLY A 170 -8.65 2.92 14.21
C GLY A 170 -7.63 3.07 15.33
N THR A 171 -6.93 1.99 15.69
CA THR A 171 -5.94 1.98 16.79
C THR A 171 -4.80 1.02 16.52
N CYS A 172 -3.62 1.35 17.05
CA CYS A 172 -2.48 0.45 17.18
C CYS A 172 -2.15 0.25 18.67
N VAL A 173 -2.24 -1.00 19.16
CA VAL A 173 -2.07 -1.34 20.58
C VAL A 173 -0.95 -2.36 20.74
N THR A 174 0.12 -1.99 21.45
CA THR A 174 1.25 -2.88 21.76
C THR A 174 1.11 -3.51 23.14
N SER A 175 2.02 -4.41 23.52
CA SER A 175 1.96 -5.15 24.78
C SER A 175 3.34 -5.60 25.26
N ASP A 176 3.40 -6.16 26.47
CA ASP A 176 4.61 -6.80 27.00
C ASP A 176 4.74 -8.26 26.58
N SER A 177 3.68 -8.85 26.01
CA SER A 177 3.74 -10.18 25.39
C SER A 177 4.68 -10.15 24.17
N LYS A 178 5.47 -11.21 23.97
CA LYS A 178 6.45 -11.28 22.88
C LYS A 178 6.29 -12.53 22.03
N VAL A 179 6.68 -12.42 20.77
CA VAL A 179 6.81 -13.54 19.83
C VAL A 179 8.16 -13.50 19.14
N VAL A 180 8.64 -14.67 18.75
CA VAL A 180 9.91 -14.81 18.03
C VAL A 180 9.68 -14.54 16.55
N ARG A 181 10.50 -13.68 15.94
CA ARG A 181 10.52 -13.42 14.50
C ARG A 181 11.95 -13.42 13.99
N ASP A 182 12.16 -14.07 12.87
CA ASP A 182 13.33 -13.84 12.03
C ASP A 182 12.94 -12.81 10.97
N ILE A 183 13.44 -11.58 11.11
CA ILE A 183 12.98 -10.43 10.31
C ILE A 183 13.44 -10.55 8.86
N PHE A 184 14.67 -11.03 8.67
CA PHE A 184 15.34 -11.10 7.36
C PHE A 184 15.49 -12.54 6.85
N TYR A 185 14.94 -13.52 7.56
CA TYR A 185 15.07 -14.95 7.27
C TYR A 185 16.56 -15.39 7.21
N ASP A 186 17.40 -14.76 8.03
CA ASP A 186 18.86 -14.93 8.05
C ASP A 186 19.32 -15.88 9.17
N GLY A 187 18.39 -16.44 9.93
CA GLY A 187 18.66 -17.30 11.07
C GLY A 187 18.93 -16.56 12.39
N ASN A 188 18.71 -15.24 12.45
CA ASN A 188 18.90 -14.42 13.65
C ASN A 188 17.56 -13.94 14.26
N PRO A 189 16.78 -14.85 14.89
CA PRO A 189 15.48 -14.51 15.43
C PRO A 189 15.56 -13.56 16.63
N LYS A 190 14.63 -12.60 16.69
CA LYS A 190 14.46 -11.64 17.77
C LYS A 190 13.10 -11.79 18.45
N ASN A 191 13.03 -11.44 19.73
CA ASN A 191 11.77 -11.34 20.45
C ASN A 191 11.14 -9.96 20.21
N GLU A 192 10.04 -9.92 19.48
CA GLU A 192 9.30 -8.69 19.17
C GLU A 192 8.01 -8.61 19.99
N ARG A 193 7.57 -7.40 20.35
CA ARG A 193 6.32 -7.18 21.11
C ARG A 193 5.10 -7.51 20.25
N CYS A 194 4.17 -8.28 20.82
CA CYS A 194 2.86 -8.52 20.24
C CYS A 194 2.08 -7.21 20.16
N THR A 195 1.56 -6.91 18.99
CA THR A 195 0.84 -5.67 18.70
C THR A 195 -0.41 -6.01 17.90
N VAL A 196 -1.49 -5.27 18.15
CA VAL A 196 -2.81 -5.44 17.51
C VAL A 196 -3.22 -4.15 16.82
N VAL A 197 -3.70 -4.28 15.59
CA VAL A 197 -4.31 -3.17 14.85
C VAL A 197 -5.82 -3.38 14.76
N LEU A 198 -6.59 -2.36 15.11
CA LEU A 198 -8.01 -2.28 14.80
C LEU A 198 -8.16 -1.81 13.36
N ARG A 199 -8.64 -2.69 12.49
CA ARG A 199 -8.95 -2.40 11.08
C ARG A 199 -10.45 -2.14 10.95
N ILE A 200 -10.82 -1.22 10.07
CA ILE A 200 -12.21 -0.80 9.83
C ILE A 200 -12.42 -0.74 8.31
N ALA A 201 -13.47 -1.39 7.81
CA ALA A 201 -13.85 -1.31 6.40
C ALA A 201 -15.35 -1.56 6.23
N SER A 202 -15.92 -1.26 5.06
CA SER A 202 -17.30 -1.67 4.77
C SER A 202 -17.42 -3.20 4.75
N THR A 203 -16.39 -3.89 4.26
CA THR A 203 -16.22 -5.34 4.37
C THR A 203 -14.77 -5.75 4.13
N PHE A 204 -14.37 -6.90 4.68
CA PHE A 204 -13.11 -7.57 4.35
C PHE A 204 -13.31 -8.79 3.44
N ILE A 205 -14.42 -8.85 2.68
CA ILE A 205 -14.58 -9.82 1.60
C ILE A 205 -13.61 -9.51 0.45
N ARG A 206 -12.96 -10.57 -0.04
CA ARG A 206 -11.86 -10.53 -1.02
C ARG A 206 -12.27 -11.28 -2.28
N PHE A 207 -11.50 -11.14 -3.35
CA PHE A 207 -11.66 -12.02 -4.52
C PHE A 207 -11.43 -13.48 -4.11
N GLY A 208 -10.39 -13.72 -3.30
CA GLY A 208 -10.09 -15.02 -2.70
C GLY A 208 -11.19 -15.64 -1.84
N SER A 209 -12.15 -14.85 -1.34
CA SER A 209 -13.32 -15.37 -0.62
C SER A 209 -14.20 -16.24 -1.52
N PHE A 210 -14.29 -15.93 -2.81
CA PHE A 210 -15.01 -16.76 -3.79
C PHE A 210 -14.18 -17.95 -4.29
N GLU A 211 -12.87 -17.98 -4.01
CA GLU A 211 -12.00 -19.09 -4.43
C GLU A 211 -12.11 -20.32 -3.51
N ILE A 212 -12.89 -20.24 -2.42
CA ILE A 212 -13.17 -21.40 -1.55
C ILE A 212 -13.94 -22.52 -2.28
N PHE A 213 -14.56 -22.19 -3.41
CA PHE A 213 -15.29 -23.11 -4.28
C PHE A 213 -14.43 -23.69 -5.40
N LYS A 214 -13.16 -23.30 -5.52
CA LYS A 214 -12.31 -23.71 -6.64
C LYS A 214 -12.06 -25.24 -6.60
N PRO A 215 -12.33 -25.97 -7.70
CA PRO A 215 -11.99 -27.40 -7.81
C PRO A 215 -10.46 -27.62 -7.75
N PRO A 216 -9.99 -28.88 -7.69
CA PRO A 216 -8.56 -29.17 -7.73
C PRO A 216 -7.86 -28.43 -8.88
N ASP A 217 -6.89 -27.60 -8.52
CA ASP A 217 -6.07 -26.84 -9.45
C ASP A 217 -5.11 -27.78 -10.18
N GLU A 218 -5.04 -27.66 -11.51
CA GLU A 218 -4.29 -28.59 -12.36
C GLU A 218 -2.79 -28.61 -12.06
N TYR A 219 -2.22 -27.47 -11.64
CA TYR A 219 -0.79 -27.33 -11.40
C TYR A 219 -0.39 -27.68 -9.96
N THR A 220 -1.18 -27.23 -8.99
CA THR A 220 -0.83 -27.38 -7.57
C THR A 220 -1.51 -28.59 -6.91
N GLY A 221 -2.55 -29.15 -7.52
CA GLY A 221 -3.41 -30.19 -6.94
C GLY A 221 -4.25 -29.71 -5.74
N ARG A 222 -4.11 -28.44 -5.34
CA ARG A 222 -4.83 -27.85 -4.21
C ARG A 222 -6.25 -27.49 -4.62
N LYS A 223 -7.18 -27.53 -3.67
CA LYS A 223 -8.59 -27.19 -3.87
C LYS A 223 -9.10 -26.27 -2.77
N GLY A 224 -10.18 -25.55 -3.04
CA GLY A 224 -10.93 -24.84 -2.01
C GLY A 224 -11.64 -25.82 -1.05
N PRO A 225 -11.94 -25.41 0.19
CA PRO A 225 -12.59 -26.28 1.16
C PRO A 225 -14.09 -26.53 0.87
N SER A 226 -14.69 -25.78 -0.07
CA SER A 226 -16.14 -25.76 -0.32
C SER A 226 -16.53 -26.06 -1.78
N VAL A 227 -15.70 -26.78 -2.54
CA VAL A 227 -15.84 -27.01 -4.01
C VAL A 227 -17.27 -27.20 -4.52
N ASN A 228 -18.08 -28.03 -3.86
CA ASN A 228 -19.42 -28.40 -4.33
C ASN A 228 -20.57 -27.61 -3.67
N ARG A 229 -20.28 -26.46 -3.07
CA ARG A 229 -21.25 -25.64 -2.32
C ARG A 229 -21.65 -24.38 -3.09
N ASN A 230 -22.22 -24.59 -4.28
CA ASN A 230 -22.75 -23.49 -5.11
C ASN A 230 -23.85 -22.70 -4.39
N ASP A 231 -24.60 -23.34 -3.49
CA ASP A 231 -25.58 -22.70 -2.61
C ASP A 231 -24.94 -21.57 -1.78
N ILE A 232 -23.74 -21.79 -1.24
CA ILE A 232 -23.00 -20.77 -0.50
C ILE A 232 -22.44 -19.70 -1.45
N ARG A 233 -21.96 -20.08 -2.64
CA ARG A 233 -21.50 -19.10 -3.65
C ARG A 233 -22.60 -18.09 -3.99
N ILE A 234 -23.81 -18.59 -4.28
CA ILE A 234 -25.00 -17.78 -4.56
C ILE A 234 -25.29 -16.86 -3.37
N GLN A 235 -25.36 -17.42 -2.17
CA GLN A 235 -25.65 -16.65 -0.95
C GLN A 235 -24.60 -15.55 -0.69
N MET A 236 -23.32 -15.83 -0.92
CA MET A 236 -22.25 -14.83 -0.82
C MET A 236 -22.39 -13.72 -1.84
N LEU A 237 -22.70 -14.07 -3.09
CA LEU A 237 -22.86 -13.10 -4.16
C LEU A 237 -24.10 -12.22 -3.93
N ASP A 238 -25.22 -12.81 -3.52
CA ASP A 238 -26.43 -12.10 -3.12
C ASP A 238 -26.16 -11.15 -1.96
N TYR A 239 -25.45 -11.61 -0.93
CA TYR A 239 -25.05 -10.78 0.21
C TYR A 239 -24.18 -9.60 -0.23
N VAL A 240 -23.14 -9.84 -1.03
CA VAL A 240 -22.22 -8.79 -1.49
C VAL A 240 -22.97 -7.74 -2.32
N ILE A 241 -23.77 -8.17 -3.30
CA ILE A 241 -24.45 -7.24 -4.20
C ILE A 241 -25.54 -6.47 -3.44
N SER A 242 -26.40 -7.13 -2.67
CA SER A 242 -27.46 -6.45 -1.93
C SER A 242 -26.95 -5.49 -0.85
N THR A 243 -25.80 -5.77 -0.25
CA THR A 243 -25.26 -4.98 0.86
C THR A 243 -24.37 -3.84 0.39
N PHE A 244 -23.52 -4.07 -0.63
CA PHE A 244 -22.46 -3.12 -1.03
C PHE A 244 -22.66 -2.52 -2.43
N TYR A 245 -23.64 -3.04 -3.19
CA TYR A 245 -24.05 -2.55 -4.51
C TYR A 245 -25.58 -2.49 -4.63
N PRO A 246 -26.29 -1.88 -3.65
CA PRO A 246 -27.75 -1.93 -3.59
C PRO A 246 -28.42 -1.35 -4.84
N GLU A 247 -27.80 -0.36 -5.48
CA GLU A 247 -28.25 0.22 -6.76
C GLU A 247 -28.27 -0.80 -7.90
N ILE A 248 -27.30 -1.75 -7.91
CA ILE A 248 -27.24 -2.84 -8.89
C ILE A 248 -28.30 -3.89 -8.55
N GLN A 249 -28.50 -4.19 -7.26
CA GLN A 249 -29.55 -5.10 -6.82
C GLN A 249 -30.95 -4.59 -7.19
N GLU A 250 -31.20 -3.29 -7.06
CA GLU A 250 -32.47 -2.65 -7.41
C GLU A 250 -32.70 -2.63 -8.93
N ALA A 251 -31.68 -2.25 -9.72
CA ALA A 251 -31.81 -2.13 -11.17
C ALA A 251 -32.03 -3.47 -11.89
N TYR A 252 -31.62 -4.59 -11.30
CA TYR A 252 -31.65 -5.92 -11.93
C TYR A 252 -32.32 -6.99 -11.03
N SER A 253 -33.33 -6.60 -10.24
CA SER A 253 -33.99 -7.49 -9.26
C SER A 253 -34.50 -8.81 -9.84
N ASP A 254 -34.91 -8.79 -11.12
CA ASP A 254 -35.58 -9.92 -11.77
C ASP A 254 -34.63 -10.73 -12.69
N ASN A 255 -33.34 -10.36 -12.76
CA ASN A 255 -32.36 -11.02 -13.62
C ASN A 255 -30.98 -11.14 -12.95
N THR A 256 -30.76 -12.25 -12.26
CA THR A 256 -29.53 -12.55 -11.53
C THR A 256 -28.27 -12.49 -12.40
N VAL A 257 -28.32 -13.00 -13.64
CA VAL A 257 -27.13 -13.01 -14.51
C VAL A 257 -26.74 -11.59 -14.91
N GLN A 258 -27.71 -10.75 -15.29
CA GLN A 258 -27.45 -9.34 -15.61
C GLN A 258 -27.02 -8.54 -14.38
N ARG A 259 -27.61 -8.82 -13.21
CA ARG A 259 -27.19 -8.25 -11.93
C ARG A 259 -25.72 -8.59 -11.63
N ASN A 260 -25.34 -9.85 -11.75
CA ASN A 260 -23.99 -10.32 -11.49
C ASN A 260 -22.98 -9.75 -12.51
N ALA A 261 -23.39 -9.61 -13.78
CA ALA A 261 -22.61 -8.96 -14.82
C ALA A 261 -22.40 -7.46 -14.52
N ALA A 262 -23.44 -6.75 -14.11
CA ALA A 262 -23.36 -5.35 -13.71
C ALA A 262 -22.45 -5.15 -12.48
N PHE A 263 -22.56 -6.03 -11.47
CA PHE A 263 -21.63 -6.07 -10.34
C PHE A 263 -20.18 -6.29 -10.81
N PHE A 264 -19.94 -7.28 -11.67
CA PHE A 264 -18.59 -7.59 -12.16
C PHE A 264 -17.99 -6.42 -12.96
N LYS A 265 -18.81 -5.72 -13.76
CA LYS A 265 -18.44 -4.50 -14.46
C LYS A 265 -18.04 -3.38 -13.48
N GLU A 266 -18.81 -3.16 -12.43
CA GLU A 266 -18.51 -2.12 -11.43
C GLU A 266 -17.23 -2.45 -10.63
N ILE A 267 -17.03 -3.69 -10.17
CA ILE A 267 -15.79 -4.04 -9.46
C ILE A 267 -14.56 -4.00 -10.38
N THR A 268 -14.72 -4.32 -11.66
CA THR A 268 -13.68 -4.13 -12.69
C THR A 268 -13.26 -2.66 -12.76
N LYS A 269 -14.23 -1.74 -12.85
CA LYS A 269 -13.95 -0.29 -12.87
C LYS A 269 -13.35 0.23 -11.58
N ARG A 270 -13.86 -0.17 -10.42
CA ARG A 270 -13.30 0.23 -9.12
C ARG A 270 -11.85 -0.22 -8.97
N THR A 271 -11.53 -1.44 -9.39
CA THR A 271 -10.17 -1.97 -9.36
C THR A 271 -9.25 -1.22 -10.31
N ALA A 272 -9.70 -0.92 -11.54
CA ALA A 272 -8.94 -0.13 -12.52
C ALA A 272 -8.62 1.28 -12.00
N ARG A 273 -9.62 1.98 -11.44
CA ARG A 273 -9.43 3.30 -10.81
C ARG A 273 -8.48 3.23 -9.63
N LEU A 274 -8.62 2.23 -8.76
CA LEU A 274 -7.77 2.05 -7.59
C LEU A 274 -6.29 1.94 -7.96
N VAL A 275 -5.96 1.04 -8.90
CA VAL A 275 -4.56 0.88 -9.32
C VAL A 275 -4.04 2.09 -10.09
N ALA A 276 -4.89 2.80 -10.84
CA ALA A 276 -4.51 4.09 -11.44
C ALA A 276 -4.14 5.14 -10.38
N GLU A 277 -4.86 5.23 -9.26
CA GLU A 277 -4.48 6.09 -8.14
C GLU A 277 -3.13 5.68 -7.54
N TRP A 278 -2.88 4.36 -7.38
CA TRP A 278 -1.58 3.86 -6.89
C TRP A 278 -0.43 4.30 -7.80
N GLN A 279 -0.60 4.18 -9.13
CA GLN A 279 0.39 4.68 -10.08
C GLN A 279 0.59 6.21 -9.94
N CYS A 280 -0.47 6.98 -9.75
CA CYS A 280 -0.36 8.44 -9.66
C CYS A 280 0.38 8.95 -8.41
N VAL A 281 0.48 8.14 -7.35
CA VAL A 281 1.20 8.49 -6.11
C VAL A 281 2.46 7.66 -5.87
N GLY A 282 2.86 6.82 -6.84
CA GLY A 282 4.07 6.00 -6.71
C GLY A 282 3.94 4.92 -5.63
N PHE A 283 2.73 4.45 -5.32
CA PHE A 283 2.50 3.40 -4.33
C PHE A 283 2.71 2.02 -4.95
N CYS A 284 3.53 1.18 -4.31
CA CYS A 284 3.74 -0.22 -4.66
C CYS A 284 3.25 -1.11 -3.51
N HIS A 285 2.28 -1.97 -3.77
CA HIS A 285 1.63 -2.81 -2.76
C HIS A 285 2.51 -4.00 -2.32
N GLY A 286 3.28 -4.58 -3.25
CA GLY A 286 4.24 -5.66 -2.98
C GLY A 286 3.66 -7.08 -2.84
N VAL A 287 2.35 -7.26 -2.63
CA VAL A 287 1.70 -8.58 -2.47
C VAL A 287 0.28 -8.56 -3.04
N LEU A 288 0.15 -8.44 -4.37
CA LEU A 288 -1.15 -8.41 -5.06
C LEU A 288 -1.64 -9.83 -5.38
N ASN A 289 -1.75 -10.66 -4.35
CA ASN A 289 -2.44 -11.96 -4.43
C ASN A 289 -3.95 -11.74 -4.52
N THR A 290 -4.72 -12.71 -5.03
CA THR A 290 -6.20 -12.60 -5.09
C THR A 290 -6.85 -12.54 -3.70
N ASP A 291 -6.21 -13.09 -2.66
CA ASP A 291 -6.66 -12.90 -1.28
C ASP A 291 -6.48 -11.46 -0.79
N ASN A 292 -5.64 -10.63 -1.41
CA ASN A 292 -5.44 -9.23 -1.05
C ASN A 292 -6.18 -8.25 -1.99
N MET A 293 -7.16 -8.74 -2.76
CA MET A 293 -8.00 -7.90 -3.60
C MET A 293 -9.38 -7.76 -2.98
N SER A 294 -9.74 -6.54 -2.56
CA SER A 294 -11.04 -6.25 -1.94
C SER A 294 -12.19 -6.36 -2.94
N ILE A 295 -13.30 -6.98 -2.53
CA ILE A 295 -14.51 -7.10 -3.37
C ILE A 295 -15.23 -5.76 -3.58
N VAL A 296 -14.84 -4.71 -2.85
CA VAL A 296 -15.41 -3.35 -2.94
C VAL A 296 -14.41 -2.32 -3.47
N GLY A 297 -13.22 -2.74 -3.90
CA GLY A 297 -12.21 -1.86 -4.50
C GLY A 297 -11.45 -1.01 -3.48
N LEU A 298 -11.09 -1.57 -2.32
CA LEU A 298 -10.24 -0.94 -1.31
C LEU A 298 -8.80 -1.49 -1.37
N THR A 299 -7.82 -0.61 -1.11
CA THR A 299 -6.47 -1.05 -0.71
C THR A 299 -6.57 -1.81 0.62
N ILE A 300 -5.98 -3.00 0.72
CA ILE A 300 -6.13 -3.90 1.86
C ILE A 300 -4.84 -4.68 2.11
N ASP A 301 -4.56 -5.01 3.38
CA ASP A 301 -3.43 -5.85 3.80
C ASP A 301 -2.04 -5.30 3.46
N TYR A 302 -1.75 -4.16 4.09
CA TYR A 302 -0.43 -3.54 4.13
C TYR A 302 0.62 -4.46 4.77
N GLY A 303 1.49 -5.04 3.95
CA GLY A 303 2.67 -5.80 4.36
C GLY A 303 3.95 -5.11 3.88
N PRO A 304 4.65 -5.69 2.91
CA PRO A 304 5.86 -5.09 2.34
C PRO A 304 5.52 -4.10 1.22
N PHE A 305 4.66 -3.11 1.51
CA PHE A 305 4.39 -2.00 0.60
C PHE A 305 5.54 -0.99 0.61
N GLY A 306 5.57 -0.08 -0.37
CA GLY A 306 6.42 1.10 -0.35
C GLY A 306 5.86 2.22 -1.21
N PHE A 307 5.97 3.45 -0.73
CA PHE A 307 5.92 4.62 -1.62
C PHE A 307 7.30 4.79 -2.25
N MET A 308 7.30 5.01 -3.55
CA MET A 308 8.50 5.14 -4.34
C MET A 308 9.20 6.47 -3.99
N ASP A 309 10.46 6.38 -3.54
CA ASP A 309 11.25 7.57 -3.27
C ASP A 309 11.70 8.22 -4.59
N ARG A 310 12.56 7.54 -5.36
CA ARG A 310 12.91 7.96 -6.72
C ARG A 310 12.12 7.17 -7.75
N TYR A 311 11.82 7.78 -8.88
CA TYR A 311 11.11 7.07 -9.93
C TYR A 311 11.94 5.92 -10.53
N ASP A 312 11.41 4.72 -10.38
CA ASP A 312 11.92 3.49 -10.97
C ASP A 312 10.71 2.65 -11.40
N PRO A 313 10.43 2.52 -12.71
CA PRO A 313 9.27 1.79 -13.18
C PRO A 313 9.31 0.31 -12.77
N GLU A 314 10.51 -0.26 -12.57
CA GLU A 314 10.68 -1.65 -12.15
C GLU A 314 10.82 -1.82 -10.64
N HIS A 315 10.51 -0.78 -9.85
CA HIS A 315 10.65 -0.81 -8.40
C HIS A 315 9.88 -1.99 -7.77
N VAL A 316 10.61 -2.81 -7.00
CA VAL A 316 10.08 -3.91 -6.21
C VAL A 316 10.23 -3.53 -4.73
N CYS A 317 9.11 -3.31 -4.05
CA CYS A 317 9.11 -2.96 -2.62
C CYS A 317 9.19 -4.18 -1.68
N ASN A 318 8.83 -5.37 -2.18
CA ASN A 318 8.84 -6.61 -1.40
C ASN A 318 10.15 -7.36 -1.58
N GLY A 319 10.95 -7.45 -0.51
CA GLY A 319 12.23 -8.17 -0.52
C GLY A 319 12.11 -9.68 -0.82
N SER A 320 10.90 -10.25 -0.73
CA SER A 320 10.65 -11.66 -1.08
C SER A 320 10.22 -11.86 -2.55
N ASP A 321 9.92 -10.79 -3.30
CA ASP A 321 9.52 -10.87 -4.71
C ASP A 321 10.73 -10.84 -5.65
N ASN A 322 11.47 -11.95 -5.66
CA ASN A 322 12.70 -12.09 -6.47
C ASN A 322 12.47 -12.02 -7.99
N THR A 323 11.22 -12.14 -8.44
CA THR A 323 10.85 -12.08 -9.87
C THR A 323 10.32 -10.72 -10.29
N GLY A 324 10.09 -9.82 -9.33
CA GLY A 324 9.37 -8.57 -9.52
C GLY A 324 8.00 -8.80 -10.14
N ARG A 325 7.25 -9.81 -9.70
CA ARG A 325 5.86 -10.06 -10.16
C ARG A 325 4.96 -8.87 -9.81
N TYR A 326 5.17 -8.28 -8.66
CA TYR A 326 4.41 -7.16 -8.11
C TYR A 326 5.19 -5.85 -8.17
N ALA A 327 6.13 -5.73 -9.11
CA ALA A 327 6.81 -4.47 -9.40
C ALA A 327 5.81 -3.36 -9.76
N TYR A 328 6.18 -2.11 -9.51
CA TYR A 328 5.32 -0.95 -9.70
C TYR A 328 4.65 -0.88 -11.09
N ASN A 329 5.41 -1.08 -12.18
CA ASN A 329 4.86 -1.09 -13.54
C ASN A 329 3.93 -2.28 -13.86
N LYS A 330 3.96 -3.36 -13.06
CA LYS A 330 3.15 -4.56 -13.28
C LYS A 330 1.83 -4.57 -12.52
N GLN A 331 1.64 -3.66 -11.55
CA GLN A 331 0.42 -3.64 -10.74
C GLN A 331 -0.88 -3.56 -11.57
N PRO A 332 -0.98 -2.76 -12.66
CA PRO A 332 -2.19 -2.71 -13.48
C PRO A 332 -2.54 -4.07 -14.09
N GLU A 333 -1.57 -4.75 -14.72
CA GLU A 333 -1.79 -6.06 -15.35
C GLU A 333 -2.07 -7.16 -14.33
N ILE A 334 -1.42 -7.10 -13.15
CA ILE A 334 -1.70 -8.06 -12.08
C ILE A 334 -3.11 -7.88 -11.52
N CYS A 335 -3.60 -6.65 -11.37
CA CYS A 335 -4.97 -6.39 -10.93
C CYS A 335 -5.99 -6.90 -11.96
N LYS A 336 -5.72 -6.71 -13.26
CA LYS A 336 -6.51 -7.29 -14.35
C LYS A 336 -6.53 -8.83 -14.29
N TRP A 337 -5.37 -9.44 -14.10
CA TRP A 337 -5.24 -10.89 -13.93
C TRP A 337 -6.04 -11.40 -12.72
N ASN A 338 -6.00 -10.68 -11.59
CA ASN A 338 -6.77 -11.01 -10.40
C ASN A 338 -8.30 -10.92 -10.63
N LEU A 339 -8.78 -9.95 -11.43
CA LEU A 339 -10.19 -9.90 -11.85
C LEU A 339 -10.56 -11.10 -12.73
N GLY A 340 -9.66 -11.58 -13.58
CA GLY A 340 -9.83 -12.84 -14.31
C GLY A 340 -10.00 -14.04 -13.37
N LYS A 341 -9.26 -14.08 -12.25
CA LYS A 341 -9.45 -15.11 -11.22
C LYS A 341 -10.77 -14.99 -10.47
N LEU A 342 -11.23 -13.76 -10.21
CA LEU A 342 -12.57 -13.55 -9.69
C LEU A 342 -13.64 -14.06 -10.68
N ALA A 343 -13.51 -13.75 -11.97
CA ALA A 343 -14.42 -14.23 -13.01
C ALA A 343 -14.52 -15.77 -13.02
N GLU A 344 -13.38 -16.47 -12.99
CA GLU A 344 -13.33 -17.93 -12.86
C GLU A 344 -14.06 -18.42 -11.59
N ALA A 345 -13.90 -17.73 -10.46
CA ALA A 345 -14.48 -18.11 -9.18
C ALA A 345 -16.00 -17.90 -9.09
N LEU A 346 -16.57 -17.02 -9.93
CA LEU A 346 -18.00 -16.72 -9.98
C LEU A 346 -18.81 -17.68 -10.86
N VAL A 347 -18.15 -18.52 -11.68
CA VAL A 347 -18.84 -19.56 -12.48
C VAL A 347 -19.54 -20.57 -11.55
N PRO A 348 -20.81 -20.96 -11.81
CA PRO A 348 -21.63 -20.65 -12.99
C PRO A 348 -22.54 -19.41 -12.85
N GLU A 349 -22.53 -18.72 -11.71
CA GLU A 349 -23.43 -17.58 -11.44
C GLU A 349 -23.19 -16.38 -12.34
N LEU A 350 -21.96 -16.26 -12.85
CA LEU A 350 -21.60 -15.39 -13.95
C LEU A 350 -20.84 -16.22 -15.00
N PRO A 351 -21.44 -16.46 -16.19
CA PRO A 351 -20.76 -17.15 -17.28
C PRO A 351 -19.45 -16.48 -17.67
N LEU A 352 -18.43 -17.28 -17.95
CA LEU A 352 -17.08 -16.79 -18.19
C LEU A 352 -17.03 -15.91 -19.44
N GLU A 353 -17.80 -16.25 -20.48
CA GLU A 353 -17.89 -15.51 -21.74
C GLU A 353 -18.39 -14.07 -21.53
N ILE A 354 -19.29 -13.86 -20.56
CA ILE A 354 -19.79 -12.52 -20.20
C ILE A 354 -18.73 -11.75 -19.43
N SER A 355 -18.16 -12.36 -18.39
CA SER A 355 -17.17 -11.70 -17.53
C SER A 355 -15.87 -11.34 -18.28
N GLN A 356 -15.41 -12.20 -19.19
CA GLN A 356 -14.22 -11.93 -20.01
C GLN A 356 -14.45 -10.76 -20.94
N LEU A 357 -15.61 -10.69 -21.61
CA LEU A 357 -15.96 -9.56 -22.47
C LEU A 357 -16.00 -8.24 -21.68
N ILE A 358 -16.59 -8.24 -20.48
CA ILE A 358 -16.58 -7.07 -19.60
C ILE A 358 -15.15 -6.65 -19.22
N LEU A 359 -14.27 -7.61 -18.90
CA LEU A 359 -12.89 -7.32 -18.53
C LEU A 359 -12.10 -6.71 -19.70
N GLU A 360 -12.29 -7.25 -20.91
CA GLU A 360 -11.67 -6.77 -22.15
C GLU A 360 -12.16 -5.38 -22.54
N GLU A 361 -13.47 -5.10 -22.40
CA GLU A 361 -14.06 -3.83 -22.81
C GLU A 361 -13.87 -2.68 -21.80
N GLU A 362 -13.85 -2.98 -20.50
CA GLU A 362 -13.97 -1.94 -19.47
C GLU A 362 -12.66 -1.63 -18.74
N TYR A 363 -11.78 -2.60 -18.53
CA TYR A 363 -10.66 -2.42 -17.59
C TYR A 363 -9.61 -1.42 -18.09
N ASP A 364 -9.03 -1.66 -19.27
CA ASP A 364 -7.94 -0.82 -19.80
C ASP A 364 -8.45 0.60 -20.08
N ALA A 365 -9.65 0.70 -20.66
CA ALA A 365 -10.29 1.99 -20.94
C ALA A 365 -10.55 2.81 -19.67
N GLU A 366 -11.03 2.18 -18.59
CA GLU A 366 -11.25 2.88 -17.32
C GLU A 366 -9.93 3.24 -16.62
N PHE A 367 -8.94 2.34 -16.66
CA PHE A 367 -7.60 2.59 -16.10
C PHE A 367 -6.93 3.78 -16.79
N GLU A 368 -6.81 3.76 -18.11
CA GLU A 368 -6.14 4.79 -18.90
C GLU A 368 -6.81 6.15 -18.72
N LYS A 369 -8.15 6.18 -18.77
CA LYS A 369 -8.94 7.38 -18.54
C LYS A 369 -8.69 7.96 -17.16
N HIS A 370 -8.82 7.15 -16.10
CA HIS A 370 -8.67 7.63 -14.72
C HIS A 370 -7.23 8.08 -14.42
N TYR A 371 -6.25 7.29 -14.89
CA TYR A 371 -4.83 7.61 -14.77
C TYR A 371 -4.50 8.95 -15.45
N LEU A 372 -4.89 9.13 -16.71
CA LEU A 372 -4.62 10.38 -17.44
C LEU A 372 -5.30 11.57 -16.78
N GLN A 373 -6.56 11.43 -16.34
CA GLN A 373 -7.27 12.48 -15.63
C GLN A 373 -6.55 12.92 -14.34
N LYS A 374 -6.00 11.96 -13.60
CA LYS A 374 -5.22 12.25 -12.38
C LYS A 374 -3.87 12.88 -12.71
N MET A 375 -3.12 12.34 -13.67
CA MET A 375 -1.83 12.90 -14.08
C MET A 375 -1.97 14.32 -14.64
N ARG A 376 -3.05 14.61 -15.38
CA ARG A 376 -3.36 15.97 -15.84
C ARG A 376 -3.56 16.95 -14.69
N LYS A 377 -4.30 16.57 -13.64
CA LYS A 377 -4.42 17.39 -12.41
C LYS A 377 -3.08 17.61 -11.72
N LYS A 378 -2.26 16.56 -11.61
CA LYS A 378 -0.90 16.64 -11.05
C LYS A 378 0.02 17.57 -11.85
N LEU A 379 -0.22 17.73 -13.15
CA LEU A 379 0.48 18.65 -14.05
C LEU A 379 -0.22 20.01 -14.23
N GLY A 380 -1.35 20.25 -13.57
CA GLY A 380 -2.06 21.52 -13.71
C GLY A 380 -2.71 21.75 -15.09
N LEU A 381 -2.98 20.67 -15.84
CA LEU A 381 -3.72 20.71 -17.11
C LEU A 381 -5.22 20.61 -16.80
N ILE A 382 -5.88 21.76 -16.62
CA ILE A 382 -7.21 21.83 -15.97
C ILE A 382 -8.35 22.29 -16.90
N GLN A 383 -8.05 22.82 -18.08
CA GLN A 383 -9.04 23.39 -19.01
C GLN A 383 -9.23 22.51 -20.24
N LEU A 384 -8.15 22.18 -20.93
CA LEU A 384 -8.20 21.58 -22.25
C LEU A 384 -7.57 20.18 -22.21
N GLU A 385 -8.30 19.18 -22.71
CA GLU A 385 -7.77 17.83 -22.89
C GLU A 385 -7.25 17.67 -24.31
N LEU A 386 -5.97 17.33 -24.45
CA LEU A 386 -5.34 17.11 -25.74
C LEU A 386 -4.70 15.72 -25.80
N GLU A 387 -4.67 15.13 -26.99
CA GLU A 387 -4.04 13.82 -27.22
C GLU A 387 -2.56 13.78 -26.82
N GLU A 388 -1.87 14.93 -26.89
CA GLU A 388 -0.47 15.08 -26.49
C GLU A 388 -0.23 14.99 -24.97
N ASP A 389 -1.28 15.06 -24.14
CA ASP A 389 -1.17 15.01 -22.67
C ASP A 389 -0.58 13.67 -22.20
N SER A 390 -1.00 12.56 -22.80
CA SER A 390 -0.48 11.22 -22.49
C SER A 390 1.01 11.11 -22.82
N LYS A 391 1.43 11.69 -23.95
CA LYS A 391 2.84 11.74 -24.34
C LYS A 391 3.66 12.60 -23.38
N LEU A 392 3.15 13.77 -22.98
CA LEU A 392 3.83 14.66 -22.03
C LEU A 392 4.06 13.98 -20.67
N VAL A 393 3.05 13.24 -20.17
CA VAL A 393 3.15 12.43 -18.95
C VAL A 393 4.20 11.33 -19.11
N SER A 394 4.20 10.63 -20.24
CA SER A 394 5.16 9.55 -20.50
C SER A 394 6.60 10.07 -20.57
N GLU A 395 6.82 11.22 -21.22
CA GLU A 395 8.13 11.88 -21.29
C GLU A 395 8.58 12.46 -19.94
N LEU A 396 7.65 12.86 -19.06
CA LEU A 396 7.99 13.25 -17.68
C LEU A 396 8.57 12.06 -16.92
N LEU A 397 7.85 10.94 -16.93
CA LEU A 397 8.26 9.73 -16.23
C LEU A 397 9.60 9.21 -16.77
N GLU A 398 9.82 9.28 -18.08
CA GLU A 398 11.12 8.95 -18.68
C GLU A 398 12.22 9.89 -18.18
N THR A 399 11.95 11.20 -18.11
CA THR A 399 12.91 12.19 -17.58
C THR A 399 13.23 11.91 -16.10
N MET A 400 12.23 11.56 -15.30
CA MET A 400 12.42 11.16 -13.90
C MET A 400 13.23 9.86 -13.79
N HIS A 401 13.03 8.91 -14.70
CA HIS A 401 13.79 7.66 -14.73
C HIS A 401 15.27 7.90 -15.08
N LEU A 402 15.54 8.66 -16.14
CA LEU A 402 16.89 8.99 -16.60
C LEU A 402 17.70 9.79 -15.57
N THR A 403 17.02 10.61 -14.77
CA THR A 403 17.64 11.46 -13.76
C THR A 403 17.53 10.90 -12.34
N ALA A 404 16.86 9.75 -12.16
CA ALA A 404 16.52 9.16 -10.87
C ALA A 404 15.90 10.21 -9.91
N GLY A 405 14.95 10.98 -10.43
CA GLY A 405 14.25 12.05 -9.72
C GLY A 405 13.32 11.54 -8.62
N ASP A 406 13.25 12.25 -7.49
CA ASP A 406 12.29 11.96 -6.43
C ASP A 406 10.85 12.06 -6.95
N PHE A 407 10.08 10.98 -6.79
CA PHE A 407 8.77 10.85 -7.39
C PHE A 407 7.81 11.92 -6.89
N THR A 408 7.77 12.13 -5.58
CA THR A 408 6.79 13.03 -4.94
C THR A 408 7.22 14.48 -5.08
N ASN A 409 8.49 14.77 -4.77
CA ASN A 409 8.99 16.13 -4.69
C ASN A 409 9.01 16.81 -6.05
N ILE A 410 9.24 16.08 -7.15
CA ILE A 410 9.18 16.65 -8.50
C ILE A 410 7.76 17.15 -8.81
N PHE A 411 6.73 16.34 -8.57
CA PHE A 411 5.34 16.78 -8.78
C PHE A 411 4.98 17.98 -7.89
N TYR A 412 5.44 17.96 -6.64
CA TYR A 412 5.24 19.07 -5.70
C TYR A 412 5.91 20.36 -6.20
N LEU A 413 7.18 20.31 -6.62
CA LEU A 413 7.92 21.47 -7.15
C LEU A 413 7.33 22.01 -8.44
N LEU A 414 6.81 21.16 -9.34
CA LEU A 414 6.20 21.61 -10.59
C LEU A 414 5.01 22.57 -10.38
N SER A 415 4.41 22.60 -9.19
CA SER A 415 3.35 23.55 -8.84
C SER A 415 3.83 25.01 -8.87
N SER A 416 5.11 25.27 -8.55
CA SER A 416 5.68 26.63 -8.56
C SER A 416 6.21 27.06 -9.92
N PHE A 417 6.26 26.16 -10.91
CA PHE A 417 6.69 26.48 -12.27
C PHE A 417 5.73 27.48 -12.92
N SER A 418 6.27 28.55 -13.50
CA SER A 418 5.54 29.59 -14.21
C SER A 418 5.86 29.59 -15.71
N VAL A 419 4.85 29.87 -16.54
CA VAL A 419 5.01 29.95 -18.01
C VAL A 419 5.84 31.16 -18.42
N ASP A 420 5.65 32.29 -17.73
CA ASP A 420 6.35 33.56 -17.98
C ASP A 420 7.60 33.72 -17.10
N ILE A 421 8.21 32.59 -16.69
CA ILE A 421 9.38 32.60 -15.82
C ILE A 421 10.56 33.30 -16.50
N ASP A 422 11.11 34.30 -15.81
CA ASP A 422 12.29 35.02 -16.24
C ASP A 422 13.53 34.09 -16.29
N PRO A 423 14.48 34.30 -17.23
CA PRO A 423 15.58 33.36 -17.43
C PRO A 423 16.43 33.05 -16.20
N SER A 424 16.62 34.03 -15.30
CA SER A 424 17.32 33.81 -14.02
C SER A 424 16.54 32.86 -13.11
N LYS A 425 15.24 33.11 -12.92
CA LYS A 425 14.39 32.22 -12.10
C LYS A 425 14.20 30.84 -12.71
N PHE A 426 14.28 30.73 -14.05
CA PHE A 426 14.26 29.44 -14.72
C PHE A 426 15.48 28.60 -14.34
N GLU A 427 16.67 29.20 -14.29
CA GLU A 427 17.88 28.50 -13.84
C GLU A 427 17.82 28.18 -12.34
N ASP A 428 17.31 29.08 -11.49
CA ASP A 428 17.08 28.80 -10.06
C ASP A 428 16.11 27.61 -9.86
N PHE A 429 15.00 27.59 -10.60
CA PHE A 429 14.03 26.48 -10.57
C PHE A 429 14.65 25.18 -11.08
N LEU A 430 15.48 25.24 -12.12
CA LEU A 430 16.18 24.08 -12.65
C LEU A 430 17.18 23.52 -11.63
N GLU A 431 17.84 24.36 -10.85
CA GLU A 431 18.70 23.96 -9.74
C GLU A 431 17.92 23.30 -8.60
N GLU A 432 16.80 23.90 -8.19
CA GLU A 432 15.92 23.31 -7.18
C GLU A 432 15.38 21.95 -7.64
N LEU A 433 14.93 21.84 -8.89
CA LEU A 433 14.40 20.61 -9.44
C LEU A 433 15.49 19.53 -9.56
N THR A 434 16.68 19.87 -10.07
CA THR A 434 17.79 18.92 -10.18
C THR A 434 18.37 18.51 -8.83
N SER A 435 18.18 19.31 -7.77
CA SER A 435 18.50 18.89 -6.39
C SER A 435 17.65 17.70 -5.92
N GLN A 436 16.48 17.48 -6.54
CA GLN A 436 15.62 16.32 -6.29
C GLN A 436 16.04 15.07 -7.08
N CYS A 437 17.08 15.15 -7.92
CA CYS A 437 17.66 13.99 -8.58
C CYS A 437 18.63 13.24 -7.66
N ALA A 438 18.86 11.96 -7.95
CA ALA A 438 19.83 11.17 -7.21
C ALA A 438 21.27 11.68 -7.45
N SER A 439 22.08 11.72 -6.39
CA SER A 439 23.52 11.99 -6.46
C SER A 439 24.27 10.80 -7.05
N VAL A 440 25.55 11.01 -7.39
CA VAL A 440 26.43 9.93 -7.86
C VAL A 440 26.58 8.85 -6.78
N GLU A 441 26.67 9.24 -5.51
CA GLU A 441 26.77 8.35 -4.36
C GLU A 441 25.49 7.52 -4.19
N GLU A 442 24.32 8.15 -4.28
CA GLU A 442 23.01 7.47 -4.23
C GLU A 442 22.90 6.42 -5.34
N LEU A 443 23.30 6.77 -6.56
CA LEU A 443 23.29 5.84 -7.70
C LEU A 443 24.30 4.70 -7.52
N LYS A 444 25.49 4.98 -6.98
CA LYS A 444 26.51 3.94 -6.71
C LYS A 444 26.02 2.91 -5.70
N VAL A 445 25.33 3.33 -4.62
CA VAL A 445 24.77 2.38 -3.64
C VAL A 445 23.79 1.42 -4.30
N VAL A 446 23.00 1.95 -5.23
CA VAL A 446 21.90 1.22 -5.87
C VAL A 446 22.36 0.23 -6.93
N PHE A 447 23.30 0.65 -7.78
CA PHE A 447 23.87 -0.21 -8.81
C PHE A 447 25.01 -1.07 -8.28
N LYS A 448 25.32 -1.00 -6.98
CA LYS A 448 26.31 -1.86 -6.35
C LYS A 448 26.02 -3.33 -6.69
N PRO A 449 27.00 -4.07 -7.25
CA PRO A 449 26.84 -5.49 -7.54
C PRO A 449 26.42 -6.24 -6.28
N GLN A 450 25.41 -7.11 -6.41
CA GLN A 450 24.85 -7.90 -5.33
C GLN A 450 25.44 -9.31 -5.30
N MET A 451 26.07 -9.75 -6.39
CA MET A 451 26.66 -11.06 -6.53
C MET A 451 28.19 -11.00 -6.49
N ASP A 452 28.82 -11.91 -5.76
CA ASP A 452 30.26 -12.07 -5.81
C ASP A 452 30.71 -12.45 -7.23
N PRO A 453 31.80 -11.85 -7.79
CA PRO A 453 32.24 -12.13 -9.15
C PRO A 453 32.52 -13.62 -9.45
N ARG A 454 32.95 -14.39 -8.45
CA ARG A 454 33.17 -15.85 -8.60
C ARG A 454 31.85 -16.60 -8.69
N GLN A 455 30.86 -16.19 -7.88
CA GLN A 455 29.51 -16.74 -7.95
C GLN A 455 28.87 -16.45 -9.32
N LEU A 456 28.99 -15.22 -9.83
CA LEU A 456 28.49 -14.87 -11.17
C LEU A 456 29.15 -15.70 -12.27
N SER A 457 30.49 -15.86 -12.20
CA SER A 457 31.23 -16.70 -13.14
C SER A 457 30.77 -18.16 -13.09
N MET A 458 30.54 -18.70 -11.89
CA MET A 458 30.00 -20.05 -11.70
C MET A 458 28.59 -20.18 -12.30
N MET A 459 27.71 -19.20 -12.07
CA MET A 459 26.36 -19.19 -12.62
C MET A 459 26.34 -19.12 -14.14
N LEU A 460 27.23 -18.32 -14.75
CA LEU A 460 27.40 -18.24 -16.20
C LEU A 460 27.89 -19.58 -16.79
N MET A 461 28.86 -20.24 -16.14
CA MET A 461 29.30 -21.57 -16.55
C MET A 461 28.20 -22.62 -16.41
N LEU A 462 27.42 -22.59 -15.31
CA LEU A 462 26.30 -23.51 -15.10
C LEU A 462 25.19 -23.31 -16.14
N ALA A 463 24.88 -22.06 -16.51
CA ALA A 463 23.89 -21.76 -17.54
C ALA A 463 24.25 -22.37 -18.91
N GLN A 464 25.55 -22.54 -19.20
CA GLN A 464 26.05 -23.18 -20.42
C GLN A 464 26.18 -24.70 -20.29
N SER A 465 26.67 -25.19 -19.14
CA SER A 465 27.04 -26.60 -18.95
C SER A 465 25.89 -27.48 -18.45
N ASN A 466 24.97 -26.95 -17.64
CA ASN A 466 23.84 -27.69 -17.09
C ASN A 466 22.60 -26.79 -16.89
N PRO A 467 21.80 -26.57 -17.95
CA PRO A 467 20.62 -25.69 -17.90
C PRO A 467 19.55 -26.12 -16.89
N GLN A 468 19.45 -27.43 -16.59
CA GLN A 468 18.47 -27.95 -15.63
C GLN A 468 18.85 -27.55 -14.20
N LEU A 469 20.12 -27.74 -13.82
CA LEU A 469 20.63 -27.31 -12.52
C LEU A 469 20.61 -25.78 -12.38
N PHE A 470 20.88 -25.07 -13.48
CA PHE A 470 20.79 -23.61 -13.52
C PHE A 470 19.37 -23.12 -13.16
N ALA A 471 18.33 -23.70 -13.79
CA ALA A 471 16.94 -23.32 -13.54
C ALA A 471 16.46 -23.54 -12.09
N LEU A 472 17.16 -24.40 -11.32
CA LEU A 472 16.89 -24.63 -9.89
C LEU A 472 17.51 -23.56 -8.98
N ILE A 473 18.61 -22.93 -9.40
CA ILE A 473 19.45 -22.07 -8.55
C ILE A 473 19.33 -20.59 -8.96
N GLY A 474 18.94 -20.30 -10.20
CA GLY A 474 18.75 -18.94 -10.68
C GLY A 474 18.03 -18.90 -12.02
N THR A 475 17.85 -17.68 -12.53
CA THR A 475 17.22 -17.45 -13.84
C THR A 475 18.16 -16.65 -14.73
N LYS A 476 18.01 -16.81 -16.05
CA LYS A 476 18.77 -15.99 -17.02
C LYS A 476 18.47 -14.50 -16.81
N ALA A 477 17.24 -14.16 -16.46
CA ALA A 477 16.83 -12.80 -16.16
C ALA A 477 17.61 -12.22 -14.98
N ASN A 478 17.80 -12.98 -13.89
CA ASN A 478 18.55 -12.51 -12.73
C ASN A 478 20.04 -12.28 -13.06
N ILE A 479 20.65 -13.17 -13.86
CA ILE A 479 22.02 -12.95 -14.35
C ILE A 479 22.12 -11.69 -15.19
N ASN A 480 21.20 -11.49 -16.14
CA ASN A 480 21.23 -10.32 -17.02
C ASN A 480 21.10 -9.02 -16.22
N LYS A 481 20.17 -8.98 -15.24
CA LYS A 481 20.04 -7.85 -14.32
C LYS A 481 21.32 -7.57 -13.54
N GLU A 482 22.01 -8.61 -13.08
CA GLU A 482 23.28 -8.45 -12.37
C GLU A 482 24.40 -7.93 -13.27
N LEU A 483 24.46 -8.39 -14.52
CA LEU A 483 25.39 -7.88 -15.52
C LEU A 483 25.13 -6.41 -15.86
N GLU A 484 23.86 -6.03 -16.04
CA GLU A 484 23.45 -4.64 -16.25
C GLU A 484 23.84 -3.76 -15.05
N ARG A 485 23.63 -4.23 -13.81
CA ARG A 485 24.07 -3.54 -12.59
C ARG A 485 25.58 -3.30 -12.58
N ILE A 486 26.38 -4.32 -12.88
CA ILE A 486 27.84 -4.21 -12.94
C ILE A 486 28.28 -3.18 -14.00
N GLU A 487 27.65 -3.20 -15.18
CA GLU A 487 27.94 -2.23 -16.24
C GLU A 487 27.62 -0.80 -15.81
N GLN A 488 26.43 -0.57 -15.23
CA GLN A 488 26.02 0.74 -14.73
C GLN A 488 26.92 1.22 -13.59
N PHE A 489 27.28 0.34 -12.66
CA PHE A 489 28.19 0.66 -11.57
C PHE A 489 29.56 1.10 -12.09
N SER A 490 30.11 0.39 -13.08
CA SER A 490 31.38 0.76 -13.73
C SER A 490 31.30 2.15 -14.40
N LYS A 491 30.21 2.44 -15.11
CA LYS A 491 29.95 3.77 -15.69
C LYS A 491 29.90 4.86 -14.61
N LEU A 492 29.23 4.60 -13.49
CA LEU A 492 29.12 5.54 -12.36
C LEU A 492 30.45 5.77 -11.63
N GLN A 493 31.41 4.85 -11.71
CA GLN A 493 32.75 5.08 -11.16
C GLN A 493 33.53 6.14 -11.94
N GLN A 494 33.23 6.32 -13.23
CA GLN A 494 33.91 7.28 -14.11
C GLN A 494 33.16 8.62 -14.22
N LEU A 495 31.91 8.68 -13.77
CA LEU A 495 31.06 9.85 -13.85
C LEU A 495 31.33 10.83 -12.70
N THR A 496 31.59 12.10 -13.02
CA THR A 496 31.71 13.17 -12.02
C THR A 496 30.34 13.72 -11.61
N ALA A 497 30.27 14.39 -10.46
CA ALA A 497 29.05 15.06 -10.01
C ALA A 497 28.61 16.17 -10.99
N ASP A 498 29.57 16.92 -11.54
CA ASP A 498 29.30 18.00 -12.50
C ASP A 498 28.78 17.46 -13.84
N ASP A 499 29.30 16.32 -14.32
CA ASP A 499 28.81 15.66 -15.53
C ASP A 499 27.37 15.17 -15.34
N LEU A 500 27.07 14.56 -14.19
CA LEU A 500 25.72 14.10 -13.85
C LEU A 500 24.74 15.28 -13.76
N LEU A 501 25.12 16.35 -13.07
CA LEU A 501 24.30 17.55 -12.93
C LEU A 501 24.03 18.18 -14.30
N SER A 502 25.05 18.34 -15.14
CA SER A 502 24.92 18.89 -16.50
C SER A 502 23.99 18.04 -17.36
N ARG A 503 24.11 16.71 -17.28
CA ARG A 503 23.21 15.76 -17.97
C ARG A 503 21.78 15.90 -17.48
N ASN A 504 21.56 15.95 -16.17
CA ASN A 504 20.22 16.08 -15.58
C ASN A 504 19.57 17.41 -15.95
N LYS A 505 20.31 18.54 -15.85
CA LYS A 505 19.84 19.86 -16.27
C LYS A 505 19.37 19.86 -17.73
N ARG A 506 20.09 19.19 -18.63
CA ARG A 506 19.69 19.07 -20.04
C ARG A 506 18.36 18.34 -20.22
N HIS A 507 18.20 17.16 -19.62
CA HIS A 507 16.95 16.40 -19.72
C HIS A 507 15.75 17.17 -19.17
N TRP A 508 15.91 17.82 -18.02
CA TRP A 508 14.84 18.64 -17.42
C TRP A 508 14.51 19.87 -18.23
N LYS A 509 15.51 20.57 -18.77
CA LYS A 509 15.27 21.71 -19.66
C LYS A 509 14.47 21.31 -20.90
N GLU A 510 14.84 20.21 -21.55
CA GLU A 510 14.12 19.68 -22.71
C GLU A 510 12.65 19.37 -22.40
N TRP A 511 12.36 18.75 -21.25
CA TRP A 511 10.98 18.44 -20.85
C TRP A 511 10.19 19.68 -20.41
N LEU A 512 10.78 20.56 -19.60
CA LEU A 512 10.14 21.79 -19.11
C LEU A 512 9.74 22.71 -20.27
N GLU A 513 10.52 22.74 -21.35
CA GLU A 513 10.16 23.49 -22.56
C GLU A 513 8.88 22.95 -23.22
N LYS A 514 8.73 21.63 -23.32
CA LYS A 514 7.49 21.01 -23.84
C LYS A 514 6.32 21.25 -22.90
N TYR A 515 6.53 21.15 -21.60
CA TYR A 515 5.52 21.43 -20.58
C TYR A 515 5.06 22.90 -20.65
N ARG A 516 5.99 23.85 -20.77
CA ARG A 516 5.69 25.27 -20.96
C ARG A 516 4.82 25.53 -22.18
N VAL A 517 5.18 24.96 -23.34
CA VAL A 517 4.39 25.06 -24.57
C VAL A 517 2.97 24.51 -24.35
N ARG A 518 2.84 23.40 -23.63
CA ARG A 518 1.53 22.81 -23.33
C ARG A 518 0.68 23.67 -22.38
N LEU A 519 1.28 24.26 -21.35
CA LEU A 519 0.60 25.18 -20.44
C LEU A 519 0.14 26.46 -21.16
N GLN A 520 0.90 26.93 -22.16
CA GLN A 520 0.53 28.10 -22.94
C GLN A 520 -0.80 27.90 -23.70
N LYS A 521 -1.05 26.69 -24.21
CA LYS A 521 -2.34 26.31 -24.82
C LYS A 521 -3.51 26.35 -23.82
N GLU A 522 -3.29 26.09 -22.53
CA GLU A 522 -4.32 26.25 -21.50
C GLU A 522 -4.67 27.74 -21.32
N ILE A 523 -3.66 28.60 -21.23
CA ILE A 523 -3.83 30.05 -21.03
C ILE A 523 -4.60 30.66 -22.21
N GLU A 524 -4.22 30.31 -23.44
CA GLU A 524 -4.89 30.75 -24.67
C GLU A 524 -6.39 30.40 -24.70
N SER A 525 -6.79 29.31 -24.03
CA SER A 525 -8.20 28.88 -23.96
C SER A 525 -9.08 29.69 -23.01
N VAL A 526 -8.49 30.36 -22.00
CA VAL A 526 -9.24 31.09 -20.94
C VAL A 526 -9.10 32.61 -21.05
N GLY A 527 -8.02 33.11 -21.67
CA GLY A 527 -7.79 34.54 -21.88
C GLY A 527 -7.44 35.37 -20.63
N ASN A 528 -7.45 34.76 -19.44
CA ASN A 528 -7.00 35.35 -18.16
C ASN A 528 -5.96 34.44 -17.49
N ALA A 529 -4.68 34.78 -17.67
CA ALA A 529 -3.55 33.99 -17.21
C ALA A 529 -3.44 33.92 -15.68
N ASP A 530 -3.67 35.02 -14.97
CA ASP A 530 -3.51 35.08 -13.51
C ASP A 530 -4.56 34.23 -12.79
N ALA A 531 -5.82 34.33 -13.23
CA ALA A 531 -6.91 33.53 -12.69
C ALA A 531 -6.71 32.04 -12.98
N TRP A 532 -6.27 31.71 -14.21
CA TRP A 532 -5.94 30.34 -14.59
C TRP A 532 -4.79 29.78 -13.74
N ASN A 533 -3.71 30.54 -13.55
CA ASN A 533 -2.55 30.06 -12.79
C ASN A 533 -2.89 29.87 -11.30
N THR A 534 -3.74 30.73 -10.74
CA THR A 534 -4.23 30.57 -9.36
C THR A 534 -5.00 29.26 -9.19
N GLU A 535 -5.91 28.94 -10.11
CA GLU A 535 -6.66 27.67 -10.05
C GLU A 535 -5.77 26.47 -10.37
N ARG A 536 -4.82 26.60 -11.32
CA ARG A 536 -3.82 25.58 -11.63
C ARG A 536 -3.03 25.17 -10.38
N VAL A 537 -2.43 26.15 -9.69
CA VAL A 537 -1.62 25.91 -8.49
C VAL A 537 -2.46 25.26 -7.40
N LYS A 538 -3.69 25.75 -7.19
CA LYS A 538 -4.63 25.16 -6.22
C LYS A 538 -4.94 23.68 -6.54
N VAL A 539 -5.23 23.36 -7.81
CA VAL A 539 -5.47 21.97 -8.24
C VAL A 539 -4.22 21.12 -8.08
N MET A 540 -3.04 21.63 -8.45
CA MET A 540 -1.78 20.89 -8.27
C MET A 540 -1.51 20.61 -6.79
N ASN A 541 -1.64 21.61 -5.91
CA ASN A 541 -1.40 21.46 -4.48
C ASN A 541 -2.39 20.49 -3.82
N SER A 542 -3.62 20.34 -4.33
CA SER A 542 -4.57 19.34 -3.83
C SER A 542 -4.39 17.93 -4.42
N ASN A 543 -3.48 17.73 -5.36
CA ASN A 543 -3.23 16.43 -6.02
C ASN A 543 -1.75 15.98 -5.94
N ASN A 544 -0.84 16.87 -5.54
CA ASN A 544 0.58 16.61 -5.34
C ASN A 544 0.88 16.71 -3.83
N PRO A 545 0.95 15.59 -3.11
CA PRO A 545 1.21 15.62 -1.69
C PRO A 545 2.62 16.17 -1.42
N LYS A 546 2.73 16.97 -0.35
CA LYS A 546 4.02 17.36 0.24
C LYS A 546 4.60 16.21 1.08
N TYR A 547 3.72 15.41 1.68
CA TYR A 547 4.08 14.34 2.60
C TYR A 547 3.49 12.99 2.17
N ILE A 548 4.35 11.97 2.16
CA ILE A 548 4.00 10.57 1.95
C ILE A 548 4.68 9.70 3.02
N LEU A 549 4.15 8.50 3.28
CA LEU A 549 4.76 7.57 4.23
C LEU A 549 5.97 6.86 3.59
N ARG A 550 7.09 7.58 3.46
CA ARG A 550 8.36 7.00 2.99
C ARG A 550 8.83 5.92 3.98
N ASN A 551 9.57 4.93 3.49
CA ASN A 551 9.98 3.80 4.32
C ASN A 551 10.86 4.23 5.51
N TYR A 552 11.74 5.23 5.33
CA TYR A 552 12.58 5.73 6.42
C TYR A 552 11.79 6.46 7.50
N ILE A 553 10.70 7.14 7.13
CA ILE A 553 9.81 7.83 8.07
C ILE A 553 9.12 6.80 8.97
N ALA A 554 8.58 5.74 8.35
CA ALA A 554 8.03 4.63 9.09
C ALA A 554 9.08 3.96 9.99
N GLN A 555 10.30 3.75 9.49
CA GLN A 555 11.39 3.13 10.24
C GLN A 555 11.80 3.95 11.47
N ASN A 556 11.95 5.27 11.35
CA ASN A 556 12.24 6.15 12.47
C ASN A 556 11.15 6.07 13.56
N ALA A 557 9.88 6.06 13.15
CA ALA A 557 8.75 5.93 14.07
C ALA A 557 8.72 4.55 14.78
N ILE A 558 9.10 3.49 14.07
CA ILE A 558 9.23 2.14 14.62
C ILE A 558 10.37 2.07 15.64
N GLU A 559 11.55 2.59 15.30
CA GLU A 559 12.72 2.60 16.19
C GLU A 559 12.44 3.38 17.49
N ALA A 560 11.76 4.53 17.41
CA ALA A 560 11.30 5.26 18.58
C ALA A 560 10.31 4.44 19.42
N ALA A 561 9.32 3.81 18.78
CA ALA A 561 8.29 3.02 19.46
C ALA A 561 8.84 1.75 20.14
N GLU A 562 9.84 1.10 19.55
CA GLU A 562 10.51 -0.06 20.16
C GLU A 562 11.20 0.31 21.49
N ASN A 563 11.73 1.53 21.56
CA ASN A 563 12.31 2.13 22.76
C ASN A 563 11.26 2.71 23.73
N GLY A 564 9.98 2.61 23.39
CA GLY A 564 8.86 3.04 24.24
C GLY A 564 8.41 4.48 24.03
N ASP A 565 8.97 5.20 23.06
CA ASP A 565 8.52 6.53 22.66
C ASP A 565 7.52 6.44 21.50
N PHE A 566 6.25 6.70 21.78
CA PHE A 566 5.18 6.70 20.77
C PHE A 566 4.91 8.08 20.17
N SER A 567 5.63 9.13 20.59
CA SER A 567 5.41 10.50 20.10
C SER A 567 5.68 10.62 18.61
N GLU A 568 6.72 9.95 18.10
CA GLU A 568 7.09 9.96 16.68
C GLU A 568 5.98 9.34 15.81
N VAL A 569 5.41 8.20 16.21
CA VAL A 569 4.27 7.58 15.49
C VAL A 569 3.08 8.54 15.44
N ARG A 570 2.79 9.22 16.55
CA ARG A 570 1.68 10.18 16.64
C ARG A 570 1.95 11.45 15.81
N ASN A 571 3.20 11.89 15.71
CA ASN A 571 3.60 13.03 14.89
C ASN A 571 3.49 12.70 13.40
N VAL A 572 4.01 11.53 12.98
CA VAL A 572 3.89 11.06 11.60
C VAL A 572 2.42 10.89 11.21
N LEU A 573 1.57 10.36 12.10
CA LEU A 573 0.12 10.27 11.85
C LEU A 573 -0.48 11.66 11.53
N LYS A 574 -0.25 12.67 12.38
CA LYS A 574 -0.79 14.03 12.17
C LYS A 574 -0.35 14.64 10.84
N LEU A 575 0.90 14.41 10.45
CA LEU A 575 1.44 14.88 9.18
C LEU A 575 0.75 14.19 7.99
N LEU A 576 0.48 12.89 8.10
CA LEU A 576 -0.23 12.11 7.08
C LEU A 576 -1.73 12.39 7.03
N GLU A 577 -2.32 12.99 8.08
CA GLU A 577 -3.70 13.49 8.06
C GLU A 577 -3.86 14.74 7.17
N HIS A 578 -2.76 15.44 6.88
CA HIS A 578 -2.71 16.67 6.09
C HIS A 578 -1.63 16.62 4.99
N PRO A 579 -1.63 15.61 4.08
CA PRO A 579 -0.50 15.35 3.20
C PRO A 579 -0.28 16.43 2.13
N PHE A 580 -1.27 17.30 1.88
CA PHE A 580 -1.25 18.37 0.88
C PHE A 580 -1.02 19.77 1.46
N GLN A 581 -1.06 19.91 2.78
CA GLN A 581 -0.96 21.21 3.44
C GLN A 581 0.43 21.43 4.00
N GLU A 582 0.85 22.68 4.08
CA GLU A 582 1.96 23.06 4.94
C GLU A 582 1.48 22.94 6.39
N ALA A 583 2.12 22.11 7.19
CA ALA A 583 1.65 21.83 8.54
C ALA A 583 1.85 23.08 9.43
N GLU A 584 0.82 23.92 9.54
CA GLU A 584 0.81 25.07 10.45
C GLU A 584 1.05 24.58 11.89
N GLY A 585 2.13 25.05 12.52
CA GLY A 585 2.51 24.67 13.89
C GLY A 585 3.44 23.46 14.02
N PHE A 586 3.84 22.82 12.92
CA PHE A 586 4.97 21.89 12.93
C PHE A 586 6.27 22.70 12.79
N GLN A 587 6.91 23.03 13.92
CA GLN A 587 8.33 23.32 13.90
C GLN A 587 9.04 21.98 13.69
N GLU A 588 9.42 21.70 12.44
CA GLU A 588 10.50 20.74 12.21
C GLU A 588 11.68 21.20 13.06
N VAL A 589 12.06 20.40 14.05
CA VAL A 589 13.24 20.66 14.86
C VAL A 589 14.43 20.46 13.92
N LYS A 590 14.82 21.54 13.22
CA LYS A 590 16.14 21.65 12.64
C LYS A 590 17.10 21.75 13.82
N GLU A 591 17.80 20.68 14.12
CA GLU A 591 19.03 20.80 14.90
C GLU A 591 20.01 21.56 14.01
N ASP A 592 20.20 22.84 14.31
CA ASP A 592 21.29 23.64 13.73
C ASP A 592 22.60 22.88 13.97
N ALA A 593 23.41 22.77 12.91
CA ALA A 593 24.74 22.19 13.02
C ALA A 593 25.55 23.03 14.02
N GLU A 594 25.71 22.53 15.25
CA GLU A 594 26.59 23.15 16.23
C GLU A 594 28.03 23.13 15.69
N GLU A 595 28.58 24.33 15.54
CA GLU A 595 29.95 24.59 15.11
C GLU A 595 30.96 23.82 15.98
N GLU A 596 31.95 23.24 15.30
CA GLU A 596 33.12 22.59 15.90
C GLU A 596 33.81 23.49 16.95
N GLY A 597 33.90 22.99 18.19
CA GLY A 597 34.55 23.69 19.29
C GLY A 597 35.02 22.76 20.42
N ALA A 598 35.98 21.88 20.11
CA ALA A 598 36.93 21.18 20.99
C ALA A 598 36.65 21.07 22.51
N THR A 599 36.56 19.83 23.04
CA THR A 599 37.62 19.22 23.88
C THR A 599 37.28 17.75 24.21
N ALA A 600 38.29 16.89 24.05
CA ALA A 600 38.20 15.45 24.26
C ALA A 600 38.08 15.08 25.75
N THR A 601 37.18 14.14 26.08
CA THR A 601 37.47 12.89 26.85
C THR A 601 36.17 12.19 27.25
N ALA A 602 35.89 11.03 26.63
CA ALA A 602 35.30 9.81 27.23
C ALA A 602 34.72 8.93 26.13
N ALA A 603 35.41 7.83 25.83
CA ALA A 603 34.97 6.81 24.88
C ALA A 603 34.07 5.79 25.59
N VAL A 604 32.75 5.88 25.43
CA VAL A 604 31.78 4.77 25.58
C VAL A 604 30.51 5.08 24.76
N CYS A 605 30.09 4.12 23.91
CA CYS A 605 28.84 4.05 23.14
C CYS A 605 28.56 5.16 22.09
N SER A 606 29.03 4.94 20.85
CA SER A 606 28.59 5.69 19.67
C SER A 606 27.18 5.26 19.22
N GLN A 607 26.15 5.89 19.76
CA GLN A 607 24.91 6.13 19.01
C GLN A 607 25.08 7.51 18.38
N GLU A 608 25.41 7.57 17.08
CA GLU A 608 25.35 8.82 16.33
C GLU A 608 23.91 9.34 16.37
N THR A 609 23.72 10.50 16.98
CA THR A 609 22.48 11.27 16.92
C THR A 609 22.20 11.59 15.45
N ARG A 610 21.28 10.84 14.82
CA ARG A 610 20.85 11.09 13.45
C ARG A 610 20.15 12.44 13.41
N SER A 611 20.76 13.44 12.75
CA SER A 611 20.11 14.72 12.44
C SER A 611 18.74 14.48 11.80
N ARG A 612 17.68 15.04 12.38
CA ARG A 612 16.30 14.87 11.90
C ARG A 612 16.10 15.69 10.62
N GLN A 613 16.12 15.01 9.48
CA GLN A 613 15.76 15.58 8.19
C GLN A 613 14.26 15.90 8.13
N SER A 614 13.92 16.93 7.34
CA SER A 614 12.53 17.30 7.04
C SER A 614 11.79 16.13 6.39
N TYR A 615 10.52 15.91 6.76
CA TYR A 615 9.74 14.81 6.17
C TYR A 615 9.41 15.01 4.68
N CYS A 616 9.57 16.22 4.14
CA CYS A 616 9.45 16.50 2.71
C CYS A 616 10.80 16.53 1.97
N SER A 617 11.93 16.28 2.64
CA SER A 617 13.22 16.19 1.94
C SER A 617 13.36 14.86 1.20
N LYS A 618 14.37 14.80 0.30
CA LYS A 618 14.88 13.52 -0.20
C LYS A 618 15.21 12.59 0.98
N PRO A 619 15.07 11.26 0.80
CA PRO A 619 15.44 10.31 1.82
C PRO A 619 16.95 10.38 2.13
N PRO A 620 17.37 10.10 3.37
CA PRO A 620 18.79 10.02 3.72
C PRO A 620 19.44 8.81 3.03
N LEU A 621 20.75 8.87 2.79
CA LEU A 621 21.51 7.81 2.09
C LEU A 621 21.27 6.40 2.65
N TRP A 622 21.24 6.25 3.98
CA TRP A 622 21.03 4.96 4.64
C TRP A 622 19.65 4.35 4.36
N ALA A 623 18.65 5.17 4.00
CA ALA A 623 17.32 4.69 3.66
C ALA A 623 17.31 3.77 2.43
N SER A 624 18.29 3.92 1.54
CA SER A 624 18.44 3.07 0.34
C SER A 624 18.75 1.61 0.66
N GLU A 625 19.19 1.31 1.89
CA GLU A 625 19.46 -0.05 2.37
C GLU A 625 18.24 -0.68 3.08
N LEU A 626 17.15 0.06 3.28
CA LEU A 626 15.96 -0.47 3.93
C LEU A 626 15.27 -1.52 3.06
N CYS A 627 15.20 -2.73 3.58
CA CYS A 627 14.44 -3.84 3.02
C CYS A 627 13.17 -4.08 3.85
N VAL A 628 12.01 -4.09 3.19
CA VAL A 628 10.74 -4.45 3.82
C VAL A 628 10.33 -5.84 3.35
N THR A 629 10.09 -6.74 4.30
CA THR A 629 9.74 -8.15 4.07
C THR A 629 8.37 -8.53 4.64
#